data_AF-A0A6N6T271-F1
#
_entry.id   AF-A0A6N6T271-F1
#
_cell.length_a   1.000
_cell.length_b   1.000
_cell.length_c   1.000
_cell.angle_alpha   90.00
_cell.angle_beta   90.00
_cell.angle_gamma   90.00
#
_symmetry.space_group_name_H-M   'P 1'
#
loop_
_entity.id
_entity.type
_entity.pdbx_description
1 polymer ?
#
loop_
_entity_poly.entity_id
_entity_poly.type
_entity_poly.pdbx_seq_one_letter_code
_entity_poly.pdbx_strand_id
1 'polypeptide(L)'
;MRGERTSAWGRTTALSFGNAHAQAGHFPVPPGKGNVIELWSGHSSRSLLDRVRRSTAFALSKMLYFLTCYLLSHPFVLAVVFAFIRRIRPIMVVGGNVIVTKHDDVKDVLERFDDFTLAEYTESKMLGGPFLLSIDGRVRHTRERELLGSVVFPAHDERWIERLAADQCKALIKRAMEDAPGPCEIDIAGGLAEAVALKIVGTYFGVTAVAAGKHEMARLLRRLAALILLEPPEGSKEWLAARKAILDLTEHLACLVKSRSAEVGRSPSAPLAGDDLLTRLVKSMHLSAGRPAWFNEDWIRRYLTGLAVFGNATVAQTAAHTIDQLLARPRALRRAQQAARRLEGFRNAQRRSSKAAAGDTDTGQRGRGEHEAVQRLRQFIYEALRFRPMLPLLARYSPRETTLAKGTKRARCVPAGARVIAGPLAAMFDPDVFERPWQFCSARPIEDYVHFGHGPHVCFGKYVADAQIVEIVRTVLLLPGLKRAPGRRGRVRYEGPAVDSLHVTFSPR
;
A
#
# COMPACT_ATOMS: atom_id res chain seq x y z
N MET A 1 30.48 33.22 64.25
CA MET A 1 29.68 32.81 65.43
C MET A 1 28.66 31.78 64.98
N ARG A 2 28.65 30.61 65.65
CA ARG A 2 27.63 29.52 65.69
C ARG A 2 27.10 29.04 64.33
N GLY A 3 27.40 27.85 63.81
CA GLY A 3 27.80 26.60 64.47
C GLY A 3 26.57 25.83 64.92
N GLU A 4 26.17 24.83 64.14
CA GLU A 4 25.61 23.58 64.69
C GLU A 4 25.83 22.42 63.71
N ARG A 5 26.44 21.38 64.25
CA ARG A 5 26.69 20.06 63.67
C ARG A 5 25.59 19.11 64.16
N THR A 6 25.43 18.00 63.43
CA THR A 6 25.35 16.57 63.86
C THR A 6 24.28 15.84 63.04
N SER A 7 24.66 15.00 62.06
CA SER A 7 25.01 13.56 62.17
C SER A 7 23.76 12.67 62.03
N ALA A 8 23.70 11.48 61.43
CA ALA A 8 24.61 10.59 60.70
C ALA A 8 23.74 9.40 60.19
N TRP A 9 24.39 8.39 59.58
CA TRP A 9 23.88 7.18 58.90
C TRP A 9 23.64 7.39 57.39
N GLY A 10 24.42 6.83 56.47
CA GLY A 10 25.54 5.89 56.55
C GLY A 10 26.19 5.75 55.15
N ARG A 11 27.52 5.64 55.16
CA ARG A 11 28.43 5.38 54.02
C ARG A 11 28.12 3.97 53.45
N THR A 12 28.44 3.57 52.21
CA THR A 12 29.77 3.60 51.59
C THR A 12 29.67 3.21 50.11
N THR A 13 30.44 3.91 49.29
CA THR A 13 30.94 3.58 47.94
C THR A 13 31.49 2.17 47.79
N ALA A 14 31.30 1.53 46.63
CA ALA A 14 32.39 0.98 45.81
C ALA A 14 31.86 0.32 44.52
N LEU A 15 32.53 0.62 43.43
CA LEU A 15 32.47 -0.04 42.13
C LEU A 15 32.88 -1.52 42.25
N SER A 16 32.20 -2.40 41.51
CA SER A 16 32.81 -3.59 40.92
C SER A 16 31.95 -4.13 39.78
N PHE A 17 32.65 -4.58 38.74
CA PHE A 17 32.20 -5.22 37.51
C PHE A 17 31.31 -6.45 37.74
N GLY A 18 30.40 -6.72 36.80
CA GLY A 18 29.71 -8.02 36.76
C GLY A 18 28.59 -8.14 35.74
N ASN A 19 28.95 -8.60 34.54
CA ASN A 19 28.16 -9.39 33.60
C ASN A 19 26.84 -8.86 33.02
N ALA A 20 26.96 -8.46 31.75
CA ALA A 20 25.92 -8.55 30.75
C ALA A 20 25.38 -9.99 30.64
N HIS A 21 24.06 -10.14 30.80
CA HIS A 21 23.30 -11.19 30.14
C HIS A 21 22.11 -10.58 29.43
N ALA A 22 22.07 -10.81 28.13
CA ALA A 22 20.99 -10.47 27.23
C ALA A 22 19.66 -11.06 27.72
N GLN A 23 18.67 -10.21 27.96
CA GLN A 23 17.28 -10.63 28.05
C GLN A 23 16.58 -10.27 26.74
N ALA A 24 16.21 -11.32 26.02
CA ALA A 24 15.35 -11.28 24.85
C ALA A 24 14.04 -10.57 25.19
N GLY A 25 13.64 -9.62 24.34
CA GLY A 25 12.45 -8.82 24.54
C GLY A 25 11.17 -9.66 24.56
N HIS A 26 10.53 -9.73 25.73
CA HIS A 26 9.13 -10.09 25.86
C HIS A 26 8.25 -8.95 25.32
N PHE A 27 7.34 -9.28 24.40
CA PHE A 27 6.27 -8.40 23.93
C PHE A 27 5.30 -8.08 25.09
N PRO A 28 4.95 -6.80 25.36
CA PRO A 28 3.89 -6.48 26.29
C PRO A 28 2.52 -6.72 25.63
N VAL A 29 1.73 -7.60 26.23
CA VAL A 29 0.31 -7.80 25.94
C VAL A 29 -0.48 -6.65 26.59
N PRO A 30 -1.40 -5.97 25.88
CA PRO A 30 -2.22 -4.91 26.47
C PRO A 30 -3.17 -5.47 27.55
N PRO A 31 -3.44 -4.74 28.64
CA PRO A 31 -4.33 -5.25 29.68
C PRO A 31 -5.78 -5.11 29.22
N GLY A 32 -6.54 -6.20 29.37
CA GLY A 32 -8.01 -6.17 29.31
C GLY A 32 -8.62 -6.88 28.11
N LYS A 33 -8.67 -8.22 28.18
CA LYS A 33 -9.85 -9.08 27.93
C LYS A 33 -9.42 -10.53 28.12
N GLY A 34 -9.91 -11.14 29.21
CA GLY A 34 -9.95 -12.57 29.55
C GLY A 34 -8.89 -13.51 28.97
N ASN A 35 -8.08 -14.10 29.85
CA ASN A 35 -7.22 -15.26 29.60
C ASN A 35 -7.87 -16.29 28.66
N VAL A 36 -7.29 -16.48 27.48
CA VAL A 36 -7.55 -17.63 26.59
C VAL A 36 -6.32 -18.54 26.62
N ILE A 37 -5.98 -19.03 27.81
CA ILE A 37 -5.13 -20.23 28.00
C ILE A 37 -5.70 -21.00 29.20
N GLU A 38 -6.95 -21.44 29.06
CA GLU A 38 -7.57 -22.55 29.81
C GLU A 38 -8.56 -23.22 28.84
N LEU A 39 -8.02 -23.86 27.82
CA LEU A 39 -8.75 -24.78 26.96
C LEU A 39 -7.91 -26.05 27.01
N TRP A 40 -8.46 -27.09 27.65
CA TRP A 40 -7.98 -28.47 27.82
C TRP A 40 -7.89 -28.99 29.28
N SER A 41 -8.80 -28.54 30.15
CA SER A 41 -9.19 -29.31 31.35
C SER A 41 -10.47 -28.73 31.97
N GLY A 42 -11.61 -28.95 31.33
CA GLY A 42 -12.89 -28.50 31.88
C GLY A 42 -14.08 -28.90 31.03
N HIS A 43 -14.59 -30.11 31.26
CA HIS A 43 -15.93 -30.51 30.81
C HIS A 43 -16.98 -29.65 31.55
N SER A 44 -17.31 -28.49 30.99
CA SER A 44 -18.56 -27.78 31.31
C SER A 44 -19.50 -27.91 30.12
N SER A 45 -20.69 -28.45 30.38
CA SER A 45 -21.80 -28.60 29.46
C SER A 45 -22.27 -27.23 28.96
N ARG A 46 -21.62 -26.70 27.92
CA ARG A 46 -22.01 -25.44 27.29
C ARG A 46 -23.40 -25.59 26.67
N SER A 47 -24.32 -24.70 27.05
CA SER A 47 -25.72 -24.74 26.62
C SER A 47 -25.83 -24.76 25.09
N LEU A 48 -26.82 -25.49 24.56
CA LEU A 48 -27.12 -25.52 23.13
C LEU A 48 -27.37 -24.11 22.57
N LEU A 49 -28.02 -23.26 23.38
CA LEU A 49 -28.33 -21.87 23.07
C LEU A 49 -27.07 -21.02 22.83
N ASP A 50 -26.03 -21.17 23.65
CA ASP A 50 -24.77 -20.43 23.47
C ASP A 50 -24.00 -20.85 22.22
N ARG A 51 -24.14 -22.11 21.80
CA ARG A 51 -23.59 -22.61 20.54
C ARG A 51 -24.35 -22.04 19.35
N VAL A 52 -25.67 -22.05 19.38
CA VAL A 52 -26.53 -21.49 18.32
C VAL A 52 -26.30 -19.98 18.19
N ARG A 53 -26.25 -19.23 19.31
CA ARG A 53 -26.00 -17.78 19.31
C ARG A 53 -24.63 -17.42 18.72
N ARG A 54 -23.57 -18.16 19.07
CA ARG A 54 -22.23 -17.93 18.50
C ARG A 54 -22.17 -18.27 17.02
N SER A 55 -22.79 -19.38 16.62
CA SER A 55 -22.85 -19.79 15.21
C SER A 55 -23.58 -18.75 14.34
N THR A 56 -24.73 -18.27 14.80
CA THR A 56 -25.51 -17.22 14.11
C THR A 56 -24.77 -15.89 14.05
N ALA A 57 -24.14 -15.44 15.13
CA ALA A 57 -23.31 -14.23 15.14
C ALA A 57 -22.11 -14.33 14.17
N PHE A 58 -21.47 -15.49 14.11
CA PHE A 58 -20.37 -15.74 13.16
C PHE A 58 -20.86 -15.75 11.70
N ALA A 59 -22.02 -16.37 11.44
CA ALA A 59 -22.63 -16.36 10.11
C ALA A 59 -23.00 -14.94 9.66
N LEU A 60 -23.58 -14.13 10.55
CA LEU A 60 -23.89 -12.72 10.28
C LEU A 60 -22.62 -11.90 10.00
N SER A 61 -21.57 -12.11 10.80
CA SER A 61 -20.27 -11.44 10.61
C SER A 61 -19.63 -11.79 9.27
N LYS A 62 -19.71 -13.06 8.85
CA LYS A 62 -19.28 -13.51 7.51
C LYS A 62 -20.10 -12.87 6.40
N MET A 63 -21.43 -12.84 6.54
CA MET A 63 -22.30 -12.20 5.55
C MET A 63 -21.95 -10.72 5.38
N LEU A 64 -21.76 -9.99 6.49
CA LEU A 64 -21.37 -8.57 6.46
C LEU A 64 -19.99 -8.37 5.83
N TYR A 65 -19.03 -9.26 6.12
CA TYR A 65 -17.71 -9.26 5.50
C TYR A 65 -17.80 -9.41 3.97
N PHE A 66 -18.55 -10.41 3.47
CA PHE A 66 -18.69 -10.61 2.02
C PHE A 66 -19.45 -9.48 1.34
N LEU A 67 -20.47 -8.91 1.99
CA LEU A 67 -21.17 -7.72 1.50
C LEU A 67 -20.21 -6.53 1.40
N THR A 68 -19.37 -6.32 2.40
CA THR A 68 -18.39 -5.23 2.42
C THR A 68 -17.33 -5.42 1.34
N CYS A 69 -16.78 -6.63 1.18
CA CYS A 69 -15.91 -6.98 0.05
C CYS A 69 -16.58 -6.65 -1.29
N TYR A 70 -17.84 -7.06 -1.47
CA TYR A 70 -18.56 -6.79 -2.71
C TYR A 70 -18.70 -5.29 -3.00
N LEU A 71 -19.06 -4.48 -2.00
CA LEU A 71 -19.21 -3.03 -2.13
C LEU A 71 -17.87 -2.32 -2.43
N LEU A 72 -16.78 -2.76 -1.79
CA LEU A 72 -15.43 -2.25 -2.07
C LEU A 72 -14.95 -2.62 -3.47
N SER A 73 -15.26 -3.84 -3.92
CA SER A 73 -14.90 -4.33 -5.25
C SER A 73 -15.76 -3.75 -6.38
N HIS A 74 -16.98 -3.28 -6.09
CA HIS A 74 -17.93 -2.71 -7.05
C HIS A 74 -18.39 -1.29 -6.62
N PRO A 75 -17.49 -0.30 -6.69
CA PRO A 75 -17.67 0.99 -6.02
C PRO A 75 -18.76 1.88 -6.63
N PHE A 76 -19.39 1.50 -7.74
CA PHE A 76 -20.43 2.32 -8.38
C PHE A 76 -21.60 2.63 -7.42
N VAL A 77 -22.12 1.61 -6.74
CA VAL A 77 -23.21 1.77 -5.77
C VAL A 77 -22.76 2.70 -4.64
N LEU A 78 -21.54 2.48 -4.13
CA LEU A 78 -20.98 3.30 -3.06
C LEU A 78 -20.77 4.76 -3.49
N ALA A 79 -20.32 5.01 -4.72
CA ALA A 79 -20.17 6.36 -5.27
C ALA A 79 -21.52 7.07 -5.41
N VAL A 80 -22.57 6.38 -5.85
CA VAL A 80 -23.93 6.93 -5.94
C VAL A 80 -24.47 7.28 -4.55
N VAL A 81 -24.28 6.38 -3.57
CA VAL A 81 -24.64 6.63 -2.17
C VAL A 81 -23.90 7.85 -1.62
N PHE A 82 -22.59 7.97 -1.87
CA PHE A 82 -21.83 9.15 -1.45
C PHE A 82 -22.29 10.44 -2.14
N ALA A 83 -22.68 10.39 -3.41
CA ALA A 83 -23.24 11.56 -4.09
C ALA A 83 -24.56 12.02 -3.44
N PHE A 84 -25.42 11.08 -3.04
CA PHE A 84 -26.64 11.38 -2.31
C PHE A 84 -26.36 11.96 -0.91
N ILE A 85 -25.47 11.32 -0.12
CA ILE A 85 -25.05 11.82 1.19
C ILE A 85 -24.48 13.23 1.06
N ARG A 86 -23.62 13.49 0.08
CA ARG A 86 -23.03 14.81 -0.18
C ARG A 86 -24.06 15.90 -0.46
N ARG A 87 -25.16 15.55 -1.14
CA ARG A 87 -26.25 16.49 -1.47
C ARG A 87 -27.04 16.89 -0.22
N ILE A 88 -27.29 15.95 0.68
CA ILE A 88 -28.15 16.16 1.86
C ILE A 88 -27.33 16.60 3.08
N ARG A 89 -26.30 15.84 3.41
CA ARG A 89 -25.48 16.02 4.62
C ARG A 89 -24.03 15.57 4.35
N PRO A 90 -23.16 16.46 3.84
CA PRO A 90 -21.81 16.09 3.42
C PRO A 90 -20.90 15.48 4.49
N ILE A 91 -21.15 15.85 5.75
CA ILE A 91 -20.54 15.25 6.93
C ILE A 91 -21.67 14.61 7.75
N MET A 92 -21.80 13.30 7.61
CA MET A 92 -22.88 12.52 8.22
C MET A 92 -22.35 11.79 9.46
N VAL A 93 -22.97 12.04 10.63
CA VAL A 93 -22.60 11.42 11.92
C VAL A 93 -23.72 10.48 12.33
N VAL A 94 -23.44 9.18 12.41
CA VAL A 94 -24.44 8.14 12.74
C VAL A 94 -23.77 7.04 13.58
N GLY A 95 -24.26 6.83 14.80
CA GLY A 95 -23.87 5.69 15.64
C GLY A 95 -22.35 5.53 15.84
N GLY A 96 -21.65 6.63 16.16
CA GLY A 96 -20.19 6.64 16.34
C GLY A 96 -19.37 6.57 15.03
N ASN A 97 -20.02 6.57 13.86
CA ASN A 97 -19.36 6.65 12.57
C ASN A 97 -19.59 8.03 11.94
N VAL A 98 -18.53 8.59 11.34
CA VAL A 98 -18.59 9.84 10.59
C VAL A 98 -18.21 9.55 9.14
N ILE A 99 -19.09 9.88 8.21
CA ILE A 99 -18.85 9.75 6.77
C ILE A 99 -18.62 11.13 6.20
N VAL A 100 -17.45 11.33 5.59
CA VAL A 100 -17.04 12.59 4.98
C VAL A 100 -16.98 12.44 3.46
N THR A 101 -17.70 13.30 2.74
CA THR A 101 -17.92 13.12 1.30
C THR A 101 -17.36 14.23 0.41
N LYS A 102 -17.21 15.45 0.92
CA LYS A 102 -16.63 16.58 0.17
C LYS A 102 -15.11 16.46 0.07
N HIS A 103 -14.54 16.92 -1.03
CA HIS A 103 -13.12 16.83 -1.33
C HIS A 103 -12.25 17.55 -0.29
N ASP A 104 -12.55 18.81 -0.02
CA ASP A 104 -11.83 19.61 0.98
C ASP A 104 -11.94 19.00 2.37
N ASP A 105 -13.12 18.54 2.77
CA ASP A 105 -13.33 17.94 4.09
C ASP A 105 -12.59 16.60 4.24
N VAL A 106 -12.50 15.80 3.16
CA VAL A 106 -11.68 14.57 3.14
C VAL A 106 -10.20 14.93 3.27
N LYS A 107 -9.72 15.95 2.56
CA LYS A 107 -8.33 16.42 2.69
C LYS A 107 -8.04 16.96 4.09
N ASP A 108 -8.95 17.73 4.68
CA ASP A 108 -8.86 18.26 6.05
C ASP A 108 -8.68 17.12 7.06
N VAL A 109 -9.50 16.06 6.97
CA VAL A 109 -9.36 14.86 7.81
C VAL A 109 -7.99 14.20 7.66
N LEU A 110 -7.48 14.09 6.43
CA LEU A 110 -6.19 13.44 6.16
C LEU A 110 -4.99 14.30 6.58
N GLU A 111 -5.14 15.63 6.61
CA GLU A 111 -4.11 16.59 7.00
C GLU A 111 -4.02 16.77 8.52
N ARG A 112 -5.17 16.75 9.21
CA ARG A 112 -5.28 16.90 10.66
C ARG A 112 -4.95 15.62 11.42
N PHE A 113 -3.74 15.16 11.19
CA PHE A 113 -3.16 13.94 11.74
C PHE A 113 -3.22 13.84 13.28
N ASP A 114 -3.14 14.96 14.01
CA ASP A 114 -3.23 14.96 15.48
C ASP A 114 -4.69 14.87 16.00
N ASP A 115 -5.67 15.16 15.14
CA ASP A 115 -7.10 15.00 15.45
C ASP A 115 -7.67 13.68 14.95
N PHE A 116 -7.04 13.09 13.94
CA PHE A 116 -7.51 11.90 13.24
C PHE A 116 -6.38 10.88 13.12
N THR A 117 -6.34 9.96 14.08
CA THR A 117 -5.30 8.93 14.24
C THR A 117 -5.62 7.67 13.44
N LEU A 118 -4.61 6.80 13.21
CA LEU A 118 -4.76 5.53 12.49
C LEU A 118 -4.48 4.28 13.33
N ALA A 119 -3.63 4.35 14.36
CA ALA A 119 -3.13 3.18 15.08
C ALA A 119 -4.28 2.35 15.62
N GLU A 120 -5.26 2.97 16.28
CA GLU A 120 -6.43 2.26 16.82
C GLU A 120 -7.25 1.51 15.76
N TYR A 121 -7.24 1.95 14.51
CA TYR A 121 -7.91 1.25 13.40
C TYR A 121 -7.03 0.19 12.73
N THR A 122 -5.70 0.35 12.80
CA THR A 122 -4.75 -0.44 12.01
C THR A 122 -3.95 -1.45 12.83
N GLU A 123 -3.88 -1.30 14.16
CA GLU A 123 -3.12 -2.18 15.06
C GLU A 123 -3.47 -3.67 14.91
N SER A 124 -4.77 -4.01 14.85
CA SER A 124 -5.20 -5.41 14.66
C SER A 124 -4.78 -6.00 13.31
N LYS A 125 -4.53 -5.13 12.33
CA LYS A 125 -4.24 -5.50 10.93
C LYS A 125 -2.76 -5.49 10.61
N MET A 126 -1.97 -4.70 11.34
CA MET A 126 -0.52 -4.62 11.21
C MET A 126 0.17 -5.68 12.06
N LEU A 127 -0.18 -6.95 11.84
CA LEU A 127 0.32 -8.09 12.61
C LEU A 127 1.86 -8.25 12.58
N GLY A 128 2.52 -7.69 11.55
CA GLY A 128 3.98 -7.65 11.46
C GLY A 128 4.63 -6.59 12.36
N GLY A 129 3.85 -5.79 13.07
CA GLY A 129 4.25 -4.61 13.83
C GLY A 129 3.96 -3.29 13.09
N PRO A 130 3.95 -2.15 13.80
CA PRO A 130 3.66 -0.86 13.19
C PRO A 130 4.74 -0.48 12.18
N PHE A 131 4.34 0.12 11.07
CA PHE A 131 5.26 0.70 10.09
C PHE A 131 4.67 2.03 9.61
N LEU A 132 5.41 2.80 8.82
CA LEU A 132 5.10 4.19 8.43
C LEU A 132 3.61 4.55 8.33
N LEU A 133 2.78 3.73 7.67
CA LEU A 133 1.35 4.01 7.50
C LEU A 133 0.56 4.04 8.82
N SER A 134 0.91 3.21 9.80
CA SER A 134 0.16 3.00 11.05
C SER A 134 0.76 3.74 12.25
N ILE A 135 1.76 4.61 12.04
CA ILE A 135 2.42 5.35 13.12
C ILE A 135 1.66 6.64 13.36
N ASP A 136 1.11 6.76 14.57
CA ASP A 136 0.58 8.02 15.09
C ASP A 136 1.68 8.83 15.82
N GLY A 137 1.41 10.12 16.04
CA GLY A 137 2.34 11.07 16.66
C GLY A 137 3.28 11.74 15.65
N ARG A 138 3.10 13.05 15.45
CA ARG A 138 3.68 13.79 14.31
C ARG A 138 5.20 13.74 14.33
N VAL A 139 5.78 13.90 15.52
CA VAL A 139 7.24 13.87 15.72
C VAL A 139 7.83 12.51 15.34
N ARG A 140 7.21 11.42 15.80
CA ARG A 140 7.67 10.07 15.51
C ARG A 140 7.52 9.75 14.02
N HIS A 141 6.33 9.97 13.47
CA HIS A 141 6.05 9.72 12.06
C HIS A 141 7.01 10.50 11.15
N THR A 142 7.21 11.80 11.39
CA THR A 142 8.13 12.63 10.61
C THR A 142 9.57 12.09 10.67
N ARG A 143 10.09 11.78 11.86
CA ARG A 143 11.45 11.24 12.02
C ARG A 143 11.66 9.92 11.29
N GLU A 144 10.71 8.98 11.43
CA GLU A 144 10.82 7.68 10.75
C GLU A 144 10.66 7.83 9.23
N ARG A 145 9.84 8.78 8.76
CA ARG A 145 9.70 9.12 7.34
C ARG A 145 10.97 9.74 6.75
N GLU A 146 11.58 10.69 7.45
CA GLU A 146 12.84 11.34 7.05
C GLU A 146 13.98 10.32 6.98
N LEU A 147 14.06 9.41 7.95
CA LEU A 147 15.05 8.34 7.94
C LEU A 147 14.86 7.39 6.75
N LEU A 148 13.61 7.02 6.42
CA LEU A 148 13.37 6.23 5.21
C LEU A 148 13.66 7.04 3.94
N GLY A 149 13.40 8.35 3.98
CA GLY A 149 13.67 9.29 2.89
C GLY A 149 15.16 9.48 2.58
N SER A 150 16.04 9.35 3.58
CA SER A 150 17.48 9.56 3.41
C SER A 150 18.18 8.44 2.65
N VAL A 151 17.54 7.27 2.50
CA VAL A 151 18.10 6.10 1.81
C VAL A 151 17.47 5.84 0.44
N VAL A 152 16.59 6.71 -0.03
CA VAL A 152 15.96 6.62 -1.36
C VAL A 152 16.37 7.81 -2.21
N PHE A 153 16.49 7.58 -3.52
CA PHE A 153 16.96 8.59 -4.46
C PHE A 153 16.00 8.67 -5.65
N PRO A 154 14.82 9.31 -5.51
CA PRO A 154 13.74 9.21 -6.50
C PRO A 154 14.16 9.45 -7.96
N ALA A 155 15.00 10.45 -8.22
CA ALA A 155 15.49 10.75 -9.57
C ALA A 155 16.25 9.59 -10.23
N HIS A 156 17.00 8.80 -9.44
CA HIS A 156 17.73 7.63 -9.91
C HIS A 156 16.86 6.37 -9.86
N ASP A 157 16.22 6.15 -8.72
CA ASP A 157 15.41 4.97 -8.42
C ASP A 157 14.24 4.81 -9.39
N GLU A 158 13.54 5.90 -9.72
CA GLU A 158 12.40 5.88 -10.66
C GLU A 158 12.82 5.28 -12.01
N ARG A 159 13.94 5.76 -12.59
CA ARG A 159 14.46 5.23 -13.85
C ARG A 159 14.90 3.77 -13.75
N TRP A 160 15.43 3.35 -12.60
CA TRP A 160 15.80 1.96 -12.38
C TRP A 160 14.56 1.06 -12.34
N ILE A 161 13.52 1.48 -11.60
CA ILE A 161 12.24 0.78 -11.49
C ILE A 161 11.53 0.71 -12.84
N GLU A 162 11.51 1.80 -13.61
CA GLU A 162 10.96 1.82 -14.97
C GLU A 162 11.63 0.78 -15.86
N ARG A 163 12.97 0.66 -15.83
CA ARG A 163 13.70 -0.35 -16.60
C ARG A 163 13.33 -1.77 -16.15
N LEU A 164 13.34 -2.03 -14.84
CA LEU A 164 12.97 -3.33 -14.28
C LEU A 164 11.54 -3.72 -14.70
N ALA A 165 10.59 -2.78 -14.62
CA ALA A 165 9.21 -3.01 -14.99
C ALA A 165 9.06 -3.28 -16.50
N ALA A 166 9.71 -2.47 -17.34
CA ALA A 166 9.66 -2.62 -18.80
C ALA A 166 10.26 -3.96 -19.27
N ASP A 167 11.42 -4.36 -18.71
CA ASP A 167 12.09 -5.61 -19.06
C ASP A 167 11.25 -6.82 -18.64
N GLN A 168 10.70 -6.79 -17.42
CA GLN A 168 9.85 -7.86 -16.92
C GLN A 168 8.52 -7.95 -17.69
N CYS A 169 7.89 -6.82 -18.03
CA CYS A 169 6.70 -6.78 -18.88
C CYS A 169 6.98 -7.42 -20.26
N LYS A 170 8.10 -7.05 -20.88
CA LYS A 170 8.51 -7.60 -22.19
C LYS A 170 8.72 -9.11 -22.12
N ALA A 171 9.40 -9.60 -21.07
CA ALA A 171 9.64 -11.03 -20.89
C ALA A 171 8.34 -11.83 -20.70
N LEU A 172 7.40 -11.31 -19.91
CA LEU A 172 6.13 -11.99 -19.63
C LEU A 172 5.21 -12.02 -20.86
N ILE A 173 5.12 -10.91 -21.60
CA ILE A 173 4.32 -10.87 -22.84
C ILE A 173 4.94 -11.77 -23.91
N LYS A 174 6.27 -11.79 -24.03
CA LYS A 174 6.95 -12.68 -24.97
C LYS A 174 6.59 -14.15 -24.70
N ARG A 175 6.64 -14.58 -23.43
CA ARG A 175 6.24 -15.95 -23.03
C ARG A 175 4.77 -16.23 -23.39
N ALA A 176 3.88 -15.31 -23.06
CA ALA A 176 2.45 -15.45 -23.40
C ALA A 176 2.19 -15.53 -24.93
N MET A 177 3.09 -15.00 -25.76
CA MET A 177 3.03 -15.15 -27.22
C MET A 177 3.61 -16.48 -27.70
N GLU A 178 4.62 -17.02 -27.02
CA GLU A 178 5.24 -18.32 -27.36
C GLU A 178 4.33 -19.50 -26.99
N ASP A 179 3.50 -19.36 -25.95
CA ASP A 179 2.66 -20.43 -25.40
C ASP A 179 1.41 -20.77 -26.25
N ALA A 180 1.05 -19.97 -27.27
CA ALA A 180 -0.19 -20.16 -28.02
C ALA A 180 -0.06 -19.86 -29.53
N PRO A 181 -0.54 -20.77 -30.42
CA PRO A 181 -0.59 -20.54 -31.87
C PRO A 181 -1.76 -19.63 -32.32
N GLY A 182 -2.64 -19.21 -31.41
CA GLY A 182 -3.83 -18.40 -31.66
C GLY A 182 -3.80 -17.03 -30.95
N PRO A 183 -4.95 -16.38 -30.72
CA PRO A 183 -5.03 -15.17 -29.92
C PRO A 183 -4.41 -15.40 -28.53
N CYS A 184 -3.37 -14.64 -28.20
CA CYS A 184 -2.66 -14.75 -26.94
C CYS A 184 -3.57 -14.29 -25.79
N GLU A 185 -3.44 -14.91 -24.62
CA GLU A 185 -4.18 -14.53 -23.41
C GLU A 185 -3.21 -14.25 -22.27
N ILE A 186 -3.47 -13.21 -21.48
CA ILE A 186 -2.67 -12.88 -20.29
C ILE A 186 -3.57 -12.40 -19.15
N ASP A 187 -3.29 -12.88 -17.94
CA ASP A 187 -3.86 -12.32 -16.72
C ASP A 187 -3.10 -11.04 -16.34
N ILE A 188 -3.81 -9.91 -16.37
CA ILE A 188 -3.25 -8.59 -16.04
C ILE A 188 -2.85 -8.50 -14.57
N ALA A 189 -3.62 -9.09 -13.65
CA ALA A 189 -3.38 -8.92 -12.23
C ALA A 189 -2.24 -9.82 -11.75
N GLY A 190 -2.44 -11.14 -11.72
CA GLY A 190 -1.45 -12.10 -11.25
C GLY A 190 -0.35 -12.38 -12.27
N GLY A 191 -0.74 -12.62 -13.54
CA GLY A 191 0.20 -13.00 -14.61
C GLY A 191 1.20 -11.91 -15.01
N LEU A 192 0.80 -10.64 -14.96
CA LEU A 192 1.62 -9.50 -15.39
C LEU A 192 2.00 -8.57 -14.23
N ALA A 193 1.04 -7.86 -13.65
CA ALA A 193 1.31 -6.76 -12.73
C ALA A 193 1.94 -7.22 -11.41
N GLU A 194 1.42 -8.29 -10.80
CA GLU A 194 1.97 -8.90 -9.59
C GLU A 194 3.36 -9.49 -9.86
N ALA A 195 3.57 -10.14 -11.01
CA ALA A 195 4.88 -10.66 -11.38
C ALA A 195 5.93 -9.55 -11.60
N VAL A 196 5.53 -8.39 -12.13
CA VAL A 196 6.37 -7.20 -12.26
C VAL A 196 6.67 -6.59 -10.90
N ALA A 197 5.66 -6.40 -10.07
CA ALA A 197 5.83 -5.82 -8.74
C ALA A 197 6.70 -6.73 -7.86
N LEU A 198 6.54 -8.05 -7.93
CA LEU A 198 7.39 -9.00 -7.22
C LEU A 198 8.85 -8.96 -7.69
N LYS A 199 9.11 -8.71 -8.98
CA LYS A 199 10.48 -8.49 -9.48
C LYS A 199 11.09 -7.23 -8.87
N ILE A 200 10.32 -6.15 -8.74
CA ILE A 200 10.75 -4.92 -8.07
C ILE A 200 10.96 -5.16 -6.57
N VAL A 201 10.06 -5.88 -5.90
CA VAL A 201 10.23 -6.25 -4.48
C VAL A 201 11.54 -7.02 -4.25
N GLY A 202 11.85 -8.00 -5.12
CA GLY A 202 13.08 -8.77 -5.02
C GLY A 202 14.35 -7.99 -5.35
N THR A 203 14.31 -7.09 -6.34
CA THR A 203 15.52 -6.42 -6.87
C THR A 203 15.74 -5.02 -6.31
N TYR A 204 14.68 -4.21 -6.16
CA TYR A 204 14.77 -2.85 -5.63
C TYR A 204 14.64 -2.83 -4.10
N PHE A 205 13.64 -3.49 -3.53
CA PHE A 205 13.52 -3.52 -2.06
C PHE A 205 14.53 -4.47 -1.39
N GLY A 206 15.07 -5.43 -2.14
CA GLY A 206 15.98 -6.45 -1.62
C GLY A 206 15.26 -7.58 -0.89
N VAL A 207 13.92 -7.69 -1.03
CA VAL A 207 13.11 -8.73 -0.37
C VAL A 207 12.97 -9.93 -1.31
N THR A 208 13.89 -10.87 -1.20
CA THR A 208 13.92 -12.09 -2.03
C THR A 208 12.71 -12.97 -1.79
N ALA A 209 12.39 -13.85 -2.74
CA ALA A 209 11.28 -14.78 -2.59
C ALA A 209 11.54 -15.77 -1.45
N VAL A 210 10.46 -16.22 -0.80
CA VAL A 210 10.49 -17.32 0.17
C VAL A 210 11.00 -18.61 -0.47
N ALA A 211 11.45 -19.57 0.36
CA ALA A 211 11.96 -20.86 -0.12
C ALA A 211 10.96 -21.62 -1.01
N ALA A 212 9.65 -21.51 -0.72
CA ALA A 212 8.57 -22.08 -1.52
C ALA A 212 8.39 -21.41 -2.91
N GLY A 213 9.15 -20.36 -3.21
CA GLY A 213 9.23 -19.72 -4.51
C GLY A 213 8.39 -18.44 -4.66
N LYS A 214 8.48 -17.85 -5.86
CA LYS A 214 7.87 -16.55 -6.19
C LYS A 214 6.34 -16.56 -6.12
N HIS A 215 5.71 -17.66 -6.53
CA HIS A 215 4.25 -17.78 -6.50
C HIS A 215 3.70 -17.77 -5.07
N GLU A 216 4.39 -18.42 -4.13
CA GLU A 216 3.99 -18.37 -2.73
C GLU A 216 4.23 -17.00 -2.13
N MET A 217 5.38 -16.36 -2.42
CA MET A 217 5.61 -14.97 -1.99
C MET A 217 4.48 -14.03 -2.45
N ALA A 218 4.09 -14.09 -3.73
CA ALA A 218 3.00 -13.29 -4.26
C ALA A 218 1.67 -13.53 -3.51
N ARG A 219 1.34 -14.79 -3.24
CA ARG A 219 0.15 -15.20 -2.48
C ARG A 219 0.17 -14.66 -1.05
N LEU A 220 1.31 -14.74 -0.36
CA LEU A 220 1.49 -14.21 1.00
C LEU A 220 1.24 -12.69 1.02
N LEU A 221 1.90 -11.95 0.12
CA LEU A 221 1.75 -10.50 0.03
C LEU A 221 0.31 -10.08 -0.28
N ARG A 222 -0.37 -10.78 -1.20
CA ARG A 222 -1.77 -10.52 -1.56
C ARG A 222 -2.72 -10.75 -0.39
N ARG A 223 -2.57 -11.85 0.34
CA ARG A 223 -3.39 -12.17 1.53
C ARG A 223 -3.22 -11.13 2.64
N LEU A 224 -1.99 -10.69 2.88
CA LEU A 224 -1.72 -9.66 3.87
C LEU A 224 -2.31 -8.31 3.46
N ALA A 225 -2.21 -7.95 2.18
CA ALA A 225 -2.86 -6.75 1.68
C ALA A 225 -4.39 -6.83 1.87
N ALA A 226 -5.02 -7.97 1.56
CA ALA A 226 -6.44 -8.19 1.79
C ALA A 226 -6.84 -8.01 3.27
N LEU A 227 -6.08 -8.60 4.20
CA LEU A 227 -6.28 -8.42 5.65
C LEU A 227 -6.24 -6.95 6.06
N ILE A 228 -5.26 -6.19 5.55
CA ILE A 228 -5.10 -4.78 5.92
C ILE A 228 -6.25 -3.92 5.37
N LEU A 229 -6.73 -4.23 4.16
CA LEU A 229 -7.90 -3.58 3.59
C LEU A 229 -9.16 -3.86 4.41
N LEU A 230 -9.42 -5.14 4.70
CA LEU A 230 -10.59 -5.56 5.43
C LEU A 230 -10.29 -6.82 6.25
N GLU A 231 -10.46 -6.72 7.56
CA GLU A 231 -10.23 -7.83 8.46
C GLU A 231 -11.36 -8.87 8.30
N PRO A 232 -11.04 -10.14 7.97
CA PRO A 232 -12.01 -11.21 7.93
C PRO A 232 -12.47 -11.56 9.36
N PRO A 233 -13.68 -12.15 9.53
CA PRO A 233 -14.17 -12.54 10.84
C PRO A 233 -13.19 -13.47 11.57
N GLU A 234 -12.95 -13.20 12.85
CA GLU A 234 -12.05 -13.99 13.69
C GLU A 234 -12.42 -15.48 13.66
N GLY A 235 -11.42 -16.34 13.50
CA GLY A 235 -11.60 -17.80 13.37
C GLY A 235 -12.06 -18.27 11.99
N SER A 236 -12.25 -17.38 11.00
CA SER A 236 -12.49 -17.81 9.61
C SER A 236 -11.22 -18.40 8.98
N LYS A 237 -11.40 -19.12 7.86
CA LYS A 237 -10.27 -19.69 7.10
C LYS A 237 -9.34 -18.60 6.58
N GLU A 238 -9.92 -17.49 6.13
CA GLU A 238 -9.24 -16.31 5.62
C GLU A 238 -8.43 -15.63 6.74
N TRP A 239 -9.00 -15.52 7.94
CA TRP A 239 -8.34 -14.96 9.11
C TRP A 239 -7.12 -15.80 9.54
N LEU A 240 -7.29 -17.12 9.64
CA LEU A 240 -6.20 -18.05 9.95
C LEU A 240 -5.10 -18.04 8.87
N ALA A 241 -5.50 -18.01 7.60
CA ALA A 241 -4.55 -17.97 6.48
C ALA A 241 -3.72 -16.67 6.46
N ALA A 242 -4.33 -15.52 6.76
CA ALA A 242 -3.62 -14.25 6.84
C ALA A 242 -2.64 -14.22 8.04
N ARG A 243 -3.04 -14.80 9.18
CA ARG A 243 -2.15 -14.95 10.34
C ARG A 243 -0.97 -15.89 10.09
N LYS A 244 -1.21 -17.01 9.40
CA LYS A 244 -0.10 -17.86 8.96
C LYS A 244 0.83 -17.10 8.00
N ALA A 245 0.25 -16.37 7.05
CA ALA A 245 1.02 -15.64 6.06
C ALA A 245 1.94 -14.57 6.69
N ILE A 246 1.50 -13.87 7.73
CA ILE A 246 2.35 -12.88 8.40
C ILE A 246 3.47 -13.55 9.19
N LEU A 247 3.24 -14.72 9.80
CA LEU A 247 4.29 -15.48 10.48
C LEU A 247 5.37 -15.90 9.50
N ASP A 248 4.97 -16.56 8.41
CA ASP A 248 5.88 -17.03 7.35
C ASP A 248 6.70 -15.86 6.77
N LEU A 249 6.05 -14.72 6.49
CA LEU A 249 6.72 -13.54 5.94
C LEU A 249 7.64 -12.85 6.96
N THR A 250 7.23 -12.78 8.22
CA THR A 250 8.02 -12.16 9.30
C THR A 250 9.29 -12.95 9.56
N GLU A 251 9.20 -14.28 9.62
CA GLU A 251 10.35 -15.17 9.78
C GLU A 251 11.33 -15.02 8.60
N HIS A 252 10.81 -15.07 7.37
CA HIS A 252 11.62 -14.88 6.17
C HIS A 252 12.36 -13.54 6.15
N LEU A 253 11.66 -12.43 6.42
CA LEU A 253 12.27 -11.10 6.46
C LEU A 253 13.26 -10.94 7.61
N ALA A 254 13.00 -11.53 8.78
CA ALA A 254 13.93 -11.49 9.90
C ALA A 254 15.26 -12.19 9.54
N CYS A 255 15.18 -13.38 8.94
CA CYS A 255 16.36 -14.10 8.44
C CYS A 255 17.12 -13.30 7.37
N LEU A 256 16.39 -12.70 6.42
CA LEU A 256 16.97 -11.91 5.34
C LEU A 256 17.69 -10.64 5.86
N VAL A 257 17.05 -9.90 6.76
CA VAL A 257 17.65 -8.70 7.39
C VAL A 257 18.89 -9.10 8.19
N LYS A 258 18.82 -10.16 8.98
CA LYS A 258 19.96 -10.65 9.77
C LYS A 258 21.13 -11.08 8.90
N SER A 259 20.88 -11.79 7.79
CA SER A 259 21.93 -12.17 6.84
C SER A 259 22.61 -10.94 6.25
N ARG A 260 21.82 -9.98 5.75
CA ARG A 260 22.38 -8.76 5.15
C ARG A 260 23.10 -7.89 6.19
N SER A 261 22.59 -7.84 7.42
CA SER A 261 23.22 -7.19 8.57
C SER A 261 24.61 -7.78 8.87
N ALA A 262 24.72 -9.10 8.94
CA ALA A 262 26.00 -9.79 9.14
C ALA A 262 26.98 -9.57 7.99
N GLU A 263 26.51 -9.57 6.74
CA GLU A 263 27.33 -9.28 5.55
C GLU A 263 27.90 -7.85 5.59
N VAL A 264 27.05 -6.85 5.87
CA VAL A 264 27.45 -5.44 5.96
C VAL A 264 28.38 -5.21 7.16
N GLY A 265 28.07 -5.81 8.31
CA GLY A 265 28.84 -5.63 9.55
C GLY A 265 30.30 -6.10 9.44
N ARG A 266 30.59 -7.10 8.60
CA ARG A 266 31.97 -7.55 8.35
C ARG A 266 32.82 -6.51 7.61
N SER A 267 32.20 -5.75 6.71
CA SER A 267 32.88 -4.71 5.92
C SER A 267 31.93 -3.53 5.61
N PRO A 268 31.68 -2.63 6.58
CA PRO A 268 30.67 -1.56 6.43
C PRO A 268 30.94 -0.60 5.27
N SER A 269 32.24 -0.35 5.00
CA SER A 269 32.70 0.56 3.95
C SER A 269 32.92 -0.12 2.59
N ALA A 270 32.77 -1.44 2.50
CA ALA A 270 32.98 -2.14 1.24
C ALA A 270 31.81 -1.92 0.26
N PRO A 271 32.08 -1.90 -1.05
CA PRO A 271 31.05 -2.04 -2.06
C PRO A 271 30.35 -3.39 -1.84
N LEU A 272 29.05 -3.38 -1.55
CA LEU A 272 28.27 -4.61 -1.50
C LEU A 272 27.74 -4.92 -2.89
N ALA A 273 27.50 -6.20 -3.15
CA ALA A 273 26.84 -6.69 -4.35
C ALA A 273 25.34 -6.35 -4.32
N GLY A 274 24.99 -5.06 -4.31
CA GLY A 274 23.61 -4.60 -4.31
C GLY A 274 23.46 -3.15 -3.84
N ASP A 275 22.69 -2.37 -4.58
CA ASP A 275 22.21 -1.03 -4.19
C ASP A 275 20.70 -1.07 -3.89
N ASP A 276 20.22 -2.20 -3.37
CA ASP A 276 18.83 -2.38 -2.96
C ASP A 276 18.52 -1.67 -1.63
N LEU A 277 17.24 -1.38 -1.39
CA LEU A 277 16.78 -0.63 -0.22
C LEU A 277 17.17 -1.30 1.10
N LEU A 278 17.07 -2.62 1.20
CA LEU A 278 17.52 -3.37 2.39
C LEU A 278 19.00 -3.10 2.67
N THR A 279 19.86 -3.13 1.65
CA THR A 279 21.28 -2.83 1.78
C THR A 279 21.52 -1.40 2.22
N ARG A 280 20.83 -0.43 1.61
CA ARG A 280 20.95 0.98 1.98
C ARG A 280 20.53 1.23 3.43
N LEU A 281 19.43 0.62 3.88
CA LEU A 281 18.96 0.69 5.26
C LEU A 281 19.95 0.08 6.25
N VAL A 282 20.46 -1.11 5.96
CA VAL A 282 21.42 -1.80 6.85
C VAL A 282 22.75 -1.06 6.90
N LYS A 283 23.24 -0.53 5.77
CA LYS A 283 24.43 0.34 5.74
C LYS A 283 24.21 1.59 6.57
N SER A 284 23.08 2.28 6.37
CA SER A 284 22.72 3.45 7.17
C SER A 284 22.67 3.11 8.67
N MET A 285 22.12 1.96 9.05
CA MET A 285 22.06 1.50 10.44
C MET A 285 23.44 1.27 11.05
N HIS A 286 24.41 0.73 10.29
CA HIS A 286 25.77 0.49 10.79
C HIS A 286 26.62 1.75 10.82
N LEU A 287 26.43 2.67 9.86
CA LEU A 287 27.27 3.87 9.70
C LEU A 287 26.78 5.07 10.52
N SER A 288 25.51 5.09 10.94
CA SER A 288 24.94 6.23 11.67
C SER A 288 25.41 6.24 13.13
N ALA A 289 26.45 7.03 13.42
CA ALA A 289 26.85 7.35 14.78
C ALA A 289 25.69 8.03 15.53
N GLY A 290 25.38 7.58 16.74
CA GLY A 290 24.27 8.14 17.53
C GLY A 290 22.86 7.82 16.98
N ARG A 291 22.71 6.74 16.21
CA ARG A 291 21.38 6.31 15.70
C ARG A 291 20.37 6.15 16.85
N PRO A 292 19.08 6.46 16.62
CA PRO A 292 18.05 6.18 17.58
C PRO A 292 17.96 4.67 17.89
N ALA A 293 17.69 4.30 19.15
CA ALA A 293 17.60 2.91 19.57
C ALA A 293 16.51 2.11 18.82
N TRP A 294 15.45 2.78 18.38
CA TRP A 294 14.38 2.19 17.59
C TRP A 294 14.78 1.88 16.14
N PHE A 295 15.85 2.47 15.60
CA PHE A 295 16.33 2.17 14.26
C PHE A 295 17.26 0.95 14.29
N ASN A 296 16.66 -0.23 14.25
CA ASN A 296 17.33 -1.53 14.39
C ASN A 296 16.82 -2.55 13.36
N GLU A 297 17.33 -3.79 13.41
CA GLU A 297 16.95 -4.86 12.48
C GLU A 297 15.43 -5.13 12.44
N ASP A 298 14.76 -5.09 13.60
CA ASP A 298 13.30 -5.27 13.67
C ASP A 298 12.57 -4.11 12.98
N TRP A 299 13.02 -2.87 13.15
CA TRP A 299 12.46 -1.72 12.43
C TRP A 299 12.59 -1.90 10.92
N ILE A 300 13.76 -2.31 10.42
CA ILE A 300 14.00 -2.57 9.00
C ILE A 300 13.04 -3.66 8.51
N ARG A 301 12.92 -4.77 9.25
CA ARG A 301 11.99 -5.86 8.95
C ARG A 301 10.55 -5.37 8.84
N ARG A 302 10.05 -4.57 9.79
CA ARG A 302 8.68 -4.01 9.79
C ARG A 302 8.41 -3.14 8.57
N TYR A 303 9.35 -2.24 8.27
CA TYR A 303 9.22 -1.32 7.14
C TYR A 303 9.26 -2.06 5.80
N LEU A 304 10.17 -3.02 5.63
CA LEU A 304 10.22 -3.85 4.44
C LEU A 304 8.99 -4.75 4.30
N THR A 305 8.41 -5.24 5.40
CA THR A 305 7.13 -5.98 5.37
C THR A 305 6.03 -5.12 4.76
N GLY A 306 5.83 -3.90 5.29
CA GLY A 306 4.82 -2.97 4.77
C GLY A 306 5.07 -2.58 3.32
N LEU A 307 6.30 -2.21 2.98
CA LEU A 307 6.68 -1.83 1.62
C LEU A 307 6.50 -2.97 0.61
N ALA A 308 6.84 -4.21 0.97
CA ALA A 308 6.65 -5.36 0.09
C ALA A 308 5.16 -5.70 -0.12
N VAL A 309 4.36 -5.69 0.96
CA VAL A 309 2.92 -6.00 0.90
C VAL A 309 2.19 -4.98 0.02
N PHE A 310 2.36 -3.69 0.32
CA PHE A 310 1.69 -2.63 -0.43
C PHE A 310 2.29 -2.41 -1.81
N GLY A 311 3.62 -2.52 -1.93
CA GLY A 311 4.33 -2.38 -3.20
C GLY A 311 4.00 -3.48 -4.22
N ASN A 312 3.42 -4.61 -3.78
CA ASN A 312 2.96 -5.67 -4.67
C ASN A 312 1.45 -5.58 -4.96
N ALA A 313 0.61 -5.73 -3.93
CA ALA A 313 -0.83 -5.94 -4.13
C ALA A 313 -1.54 -4.70 -4.68
N THR A 314 -1.16 -3.50 -4.23
CA THR A 314 -1.81 -2.26 -4.70
C THR A 314 -1.49 -1.95 -6.16
N VAL A 315 -0.30 -2.35 -6.63
CA VAL A 315 0.11 -2.22 -8.03
C VAL A 315 -0.70 -3.16 -8.91
N ALA A 316 -0.83 -4.43 -8.51
CA ALA A 316 -1.63 -5.42 -9.24
C ALA A 316 -3.09 -4.97 -9.36
N GLN A 317 -3.68 -4.50 -8.25
CA GLN A 317 -5.03 -3.95 -8.22
C GLN A 317 -5.17 -2.72 -9.11
N THR A 318 -4.20 -1.80 -9.05
CA THR A 318 -4.22 -0.56 -9.84
C THR A 318 -4.13 -0.84 -11.34
N ALA A 319 -3.24 -1.73 -11.77
CA ALA A 319 -3.12 -2.12 -13.17
C ALA A 319 -4.42 -2.76 -13.68
N ALA A 320 -4.95 -3.74 -12.95
CA ALA A 320 -6.19 -4.41 -13.33
C ALA A 320 -7.38 -3.45 -13.40
N HIS A 321 -7.58 -2.61 -12.38
CA HIS A 321 -8.65 -1.61 -12.36
C HIS A 321 -8.51 -0.59 -13.50
N THR A 322 -7.30 -0.14 -13.79
CA THR A 322 -7.05 0.80 -14.89
C THR A 322 -7.44 0.19 -16.24
N ILE A 323 -6.93 -1.01 -16.54
CA ILE A 323 -7.23 -1.72 -17.79
C ILE A 323 -8.73 -2.04 -17.89
N ASP A 324 -9.36 -2.48 -16.80
CA ASP A 324 -10.79 -2.71 -16.71
C ASP A 324 -11.61 -1.44 -17.08
N GLN A 325 -11.29 -0.29 -16.48
CA GLN A 325 -12.02 0.95 -16.72
C GLN A 325 -11.77 1.53 -18.12
N LEU A 326 -10.57 1.35 -18.69
CA LEU A 326 -10.27 1.75 -20.07
C LEU A 326 -10.99 0.84 -21.08
N LEU A 327 -10.96 -0.49 -20.89
CA LEU A 327 -11.70 -1.45 -21.75
C LEU A 327 -13.21 -1.22 -21.73
N ALA A 328 -13.76 -0.71 -20.62
CA ALA A 328 -15.17 -0.32 -20.52
C ALA A 328 -15.50 0.99 -21.27
N ARG A 329 -14.50 1.75 -21.75
CA ARG A 329 -14.66 3.08 -22.36
C ARG A 329 -13.88 3.18 -23.68
N PRO A 330 -14.44 2.74 -24.82
CA PRO A 330 -13.72 2.64 -26.10
C PRO A 330 -13.06 3.94 -26.57
N ARG A 331 -13.70 5.10 -26.36
CA ARG A 331 -13.13 6.41 -26.70
C ARG A 331 -11.90 6.75 -25.84
N ALA A 332 -11.97 6.47 -24.54
CA ALA A 332 -10.85 6.67 -23.61
C ALA A 332 -9.71 5.70 -23.90
N LEU A 333 -10.02 4.43 -24.17
CA LEU A 333 -9.05 3.40 -24.56
C LEU A 333 -8.22 3.84 -25.77
N ARG A 334 -8.87 4.25 -26.87
CA ARG A 334 -8.15 4.69 -28.08
C ARG A 334 -7.18 5.84 -27.81
N ARG A 335 -7.61 6.83 -27.02
CA ARG A 335 -6.76 7.99 -26.68
C ARG A 335 -5.62 7.58 -25.73
N ALA A 336 -5.86 6.67 -24.79
CA ALA A 336 -4.81 6.11 -23.93
C ALA A 336 -3.79 5.30 -24.74
N GLN A 337 -4.24 4.51 -25.73
CA GLN A 337 -3.35 3.81 -26.67
C GLN A 337 -2.50 4.77 -27.50
N GLN A 338 -3.08 5.89 -27.95
CA GLN A 338 -2.30 6.95 -28.63
C GLN A 338 -1.25 7.55 -27.69
N ALA A 339 -1.58 7.85 -26.44
CA ALA A 339 -0.62 8.33 -25.45
C ALA A 339 0.51 7.31 -25.18
N ALA A 340 0.17 6.02 -25.06
CA ALA A 340 1.14 4.94 -24.90
C ALA A 340 2.07 4.79 -26.12
N ARG A 341 1.55 4.92 -27.36
CA ARG A 341 2.36 4.92 -28.59
C ARG A 341 3.29 6.13 -28.66
N ARG A 342 2.83 7.31 -28.24
CA ARG A 342 3.67 8.52 -28.19
C ARG A 342 4.85 8.33 -27.23
N LEU A 343 4.59 7.80 -26.03
CA LEU A 343 5.64 7.49 -25.04
C LEU A 343 6.63 6.44 -25.57
N GLU A 344 6.13 5.37 -26.20
CA GLU A 344 6.97 4.35 -26.84
C GLU A 344 7.86 4.94 -27.96
N GLY A 345 7.34 5.91 -28.71
CA GLY A 345 8.10 6.65 -29.73
C GLY A 345 9.32 7.39 -29.15
N PHE A 346 9.12 8.16 -28.07
CA PHE A 346 10.21 8.87 -27.40
C PHE A 346 11.29 7.92 -26.87
N ARG A 347 10.88 6.81 -26.26
CA ARG A 347 11.83 5.82 -25.71
C ARG A 347 12.60 5.06 -26.77
N ASN A 348 11.95 4.73 -27.89
CA ASN A 348 12.63 4.10 -29.01
C ASN A 348 13.64 5.06 -29.67
N ALA A 349 13.32 6.36 -29.75
CA ALA A 349 14.28 7.38 -30.18
C ALA A 349 15.48 7.45 -29.24
N GLN A 350 15.24 7.50 -27.91
CA GLN A 350 16.31 7.54 -26.92
C GLN A 350 17.22 6.29 -26.97
N ARG A 351 16.64 5.09 -27.13
CA ARG A 351 17.40 3.82 -27.28
C ARG A 351 18.26 3.78 -28.54
N ARG A 352 17.81 4.41 -29.64
CA ARG A 352 18.59 4.55 -30.87
C ARG A 352 19.74 5.54 -30.67
N SER A 353 19.47 6.70 -30.07
CA SER A 353 20.50 7.70 -29.76
C SER A 353 21.54 7.20 -28.75
N SER A 354 21.16 6.43 -27.73
CA SER A 354 22.15 5.86 -26.79
C SER A 354 23.09 4.84 -27.43
N LYS A 355 22.71 4.26 -28.57
CA LYS A 355 23.56 3.34 -29.35
C LYS A 355 24.46 4.05 -30.37
N ALA A 356 24.16 5.30 -30.72
CA ALA A 356 24.95 6.14 -31.61
C ALA A 356 25.62 7.23 -30.76
N ALA A 357 26.87 7.03 -30.34
CA ALA A 357 27.53 7.86 -29.34
C ALA A 357 27.52 9.38 -29.65
N ALA A 358 27.18 10.14 -28.59
CA ALA A 358 27.46 11.53 -28.22
C ALA A 358 27.75 12.57 -29.32
N GLY A 359 26.77 13.47 -29.54
CA GLY A 359 27.00 14.75 -30.21
C GLY A 359 25.79 15.70 -30.27
N ASP A 360 24.73 15.51 -29.47
CA ASP A 360 23.45 16.19 -29.73
C ASP A 360 22.90 16.98 -28.52
N THR A 361 22.79 18.30 -28.71
CA THR A 361 22.18 19.29 -27.81
C THR A 361 20.66 19.11 -27.65
N ASP A 362 20.03 18.23 -28.44
CA ASP A 362 18.59 17.91 -28.39
C ASP A 362 18.17 16.99 -27.22
N THR A 363 19.12 16.52 -26.39
CA THR A 363 18.85 15.64 -25.24
C THR A 363 17.87 16.26 -24.22
N GLY A 364 17.95 17.57 -24.01
CA GLY A 364 17.06 18.29 -23.09
C GLY A 364 15.60 18.39 -23.58
N GLN A 365 15.40 18.58 -24.88
CA GLN A 365 14.06 18.71 -25.47
C GLN A 365 13.37 17.35 -25.62
N ARG A 366 14.13 16.30 -25.97
CA ARG A 366 13.66 14.91 -25.96
C ARG A 366 13.25 14.46 -24.56
N GLY A 367 14.02 14.79 -23.53
CA GLY A 367 13.68 14.48 -22.14
C GLY A 367 12.39 15.16 -21.66
N ARG A 368 12.16 16.43 -22.04
CA ARG A 368 10.89 17.12 -21.76
C ARG A 368 9.71 16.44 -22.47
N GLY A 369 9.86 16.07 -23.74
CA GLY A 369 8.81 15.39 -24.51
C GLY A 369 8.42 14.02 -23.94
N GLU A 370 9.40 13.22 -23.49
CA GLU A 370 9.12 11.97 -22.79
C GLU A 370 8.36 12.22 -21.48
N HIS A 371 8.81 13.18 -20.68
CA HIS A 371 8.16 13.53 -19.41
C HIS A 371 6.68 13.91 -19.63
N GLU A 372 6.38 14.75 -20.61
CA GLU A 372 5.00 15.10 -20.97
C GLU A 372 4.18 13.87 -21.42
N ALA A 373 4.78 12.96 -22.17
CA ALA A 373 4.10 11.74 -22.60
C ALA A 373 3.80 10.80 -21.41
N VAL A 374 4.71 10.69 -20.45
CA VAL A 374 4.48 9.99 -19.17
C VAL A 374 3.32 10.65 -18.41
N GLN A 375 3.33 11.97 -18.25
CA GLN A 375 2.25 12.70 -17.57
C GLN A 375 0.90 12.48 -18.26
N ARG A 376 0.87 12.53 -19.60
CA ARG A 376 -0.36 12.32 -20.36
C ARG A 376 -0.94 10.93 -20.12
N LEU A 377 -0.11 9.89 -20.10
CA LEU A 377 -0.56 8.53 -19.80
C LEU A 377 -1.00 8.39 -18.33
N ARG A 378 -0.26 9.02 -17.41
CA ARG A 378 -0.61 9.07 -15.98
C ARG A 378 -2.00 9.68 -15.75
N GLN A 379 -2.37 10.73 -16.47
CA GLN A 379 -3.74 11.30 -16.38
C GLN A 379 -4.83 10.30 -16.79
N PHE A 380 -4.61 9.44 -17.79
CA PHE A 380 -5.56 8.38 -18.13
C PHE A 380 -5.67 7.33 -17.03
N ILE A 381 -4.53 6.94 -16.44
CA ILE A 381 -4.46 5.98 -15.35
C ILE A 381 -5.23 6.52 -14.13
N TYR A 382 -4.95 7.76 -13.72
CA TYR A 382 -5.57 8.36 -12.55
C TYR A 382 -7.06 8.62 -12.76
N GLU A 383 -7.47 9.04 -13.95
CA GLU A 383 -8.90 9.19 -14.26
C GLU A 383 -9.61 7.82 -14.27
N ALA A 384 -8.97 6.75 -14.74
CA ALA A 384 -9.51 5.40 -14.66
C ALA A 384 -9.67 4.94 -13.21
N LEU A 385 -8.64 5.15 -12.38
CA LEU A 385 -8.68 4.84 -10.95
C LEU A 385 -9.70 5.67 -10.21
N ARG A 386 -10.08 6.86 -10.68
CA ARG A 386 -11.14 7.66 -10.07
C ARG A 386 -12.45 6.87 -9.95
N PHE A 387 -12.80 6.15 -11.01
CA PHE A 387 -13.99 5.30 -11.06
C PHE A 387 -13.82 3.97 -10.31
N ARG A 388 -12.58 3.51 -10.08
CA ARG A 388 -12.30 2.25 -9.39
C ARG A 388 -10.96 2.34 -8.60
N PRO A 389 -10.94 3.07 -7.48
CA PRO A 389 -9.69 3.36 -6.77
C PRO A 389 -9.11 2.12 -6.10
N MET A 390 -7.82 2.15 -5.81
CA MET A 390 -7.14 1.10 -5.04
C MET A 390 -7.62 1.06 -3.58
N LEU A 391 -7.86 2.25 -3.00
CA LEU A 391 -8.35 2.44 -1.64
C LEU A 391 -9.57 3.37 -1.70
N PRO A 392 -10.80 2.84 -1.84
CA PRO A 392 -11.99 3.69 -1.94
C PRO A 392 -12.29 4.45 -0.66
N LEU A 393 -11.85 3.92 0.49
CA LEU A 393 -12.10 4.44 1.83
C LEU A 393 -10.81 4.47 2.66
N LEU A 394 -10.57 5.56 3.37
CA LEU A 394 -9.52 5.70 4.37
C LEU A 394 -10.19 5.96 5.72
N ALA A 395 -10.06 5.01 6.64
CA ALA A 395 -10.59 5.18 7.98
C ALA A 395 -9.60 5.93 8.88
N ARG A 396 -10.14 6.68 9.83
CA ARG A 396 -9.45 7.37 10.91
C ARG A 396 -10.23 7.19 12.20
N TYR A 397 -9.58 7.47 13.32
CA TYR A 397 -10.19 7.53 14.63
C TYR A 397 -10.04 8.94 15.22
N SER A 398 -11.09 9.43 15.88
CA SER A 398 -11.07 10.74 16.54
C SER A 398 -10.89 10.53 18.05
N PRO A 399 -9.69 10.66 18.62
CA PRO A 399 -9.45 10.43 20.05
C PRO A 399 -10.08 11.50 20.94
N ARG A 400 -10.36 12.68 20.37
CA ARG A 400 -11.01 13.80 21.03
C ARG A 400 -12.15 14.34 20.19
N GLU A 401 -13.07 15.03 20.85
CA GLU A 401 -14.09 15.79 20.15
C GLU A 401 -13.43 16.89 19.29
N THR A 402 -13.89 17.02 18.06
CA THR A 402 -13.35 18.03 17.15
C THR A 402 -14.41 18.52 16.17
N THR A 403 -14.15 19.61 15.45
CA THR A 403 -15.09 20.16 14.46
C THR A 403 -14.48 20.08 13.06
N LEU A 404 -15.22 19.51 12.11
CA LEU A 404 -14.90 19.55 10.68
C LEU A 404 -15.63 20.69 9.99
N ALA A 405 -15.02 21.24 8.94
CA ALA A 405 -15.56 22.33 8.11
C ALA A 405 -16.00 23.56 8.93
N LYS A 406 -15.25 23.90 9.99
CA LYS A 406 -15.53 25.03 10.89
C LYS A 406 -15.71 26.33 10.09
N GLY A 407 -16.71 27.13 10.45
CA GLY A 407 -17.02 28.40 9.76
C GLY A 407 -17.86 28.24 8.50
N THR A 408 -18.23 27.02 8.11
CA THR A 408 -19.13 26.77 6.97
C THR A 408 -20.52 26.31 7.43
N LYS A 409 -21.53 26.40 6.55
CA LYS A 409 -22.89 25.87 6.82
C LYS A 409 -22.93 24.35 7.07
N ARG A 410 -21.90 23.63 6.60
CA ARG A 410 -21.77 22.17 6.76
C ARG A 410 -20.91 21.77 7.95
N ALA A 411 -20.47 22.73 8.79
CA ALA A 411 -19.68 22.43 9.99
C ALA A 411 -20.35 21.37 10.87
N ARG A 412 -19.61 20.37 11.34
CA ARG A 412 -20.14 19.33 12.22
C ARG A 412 -19.14 18.98 13.31
N CYS A 413 -19.68 18.75 14.50
CA CYS A 413 -18.94 18.12 15.59
C CYS A 413 -18.72 16.63 15.27
N VAL A 414 -17.47 16.19 15.39
CA VAL A 414 -17.03 14.80 15.37
C VAL A 414 -16.79 14.38 16.82
N PRO A 415 -17.59 13.46 17.36
CA PRO A 415 -17.44 13.01 18.75
C PRO A 415 -16.09 12.34 19.00
N ALA A 416 -15.60 12.41 20.25
CA ALA A 416 -14.53 11.54 20.71
C ALA A 416 -14.94 10.06 20.56
N GLY A 417 -14.00 9.19 20.20
CA GLY A 417 -14.28 7.77 19.96
C GLY A 417 -14.83 7.46 18.56
N ALA A 418 -15.04 8.48 17.72
CA ALA A 418 -15.68 8.28 16.43
C ALA A 418 -14.75 7.65 15.39
N ARG A 419 -15.32 6.73 14.59
CA ARG A 419 -14.70 6.21 13.36
C ARG A 419 -15.01 7.13 12.20
N VAL A 420 -14.00 7.79 11.64
CA VAL A 420 -14.16 8.72 10.53
C VAL A 420 -13.75 8.06 9.22
N ILE A 421 -14.70 7.96 8.28
CA ILE A 421 -14.48 7.45 6.94
C ILE A 421 -14.26 8.64 6.00
N ALA A 422 -12.99 8.90 5.70
CA ALA A 422 -12.56 9.82 4.66
C ALA A 422 -12.46 9.04 3.34
N GLY A 423 -13.42 9.22 2.43
CA GLY A 423 -13.48 8.40 1.22
C GLY A 423 -12.84 9.05 0.01
N PRO A 424 -11.65 8.60 -0.48
CA PRO A 424 -11.14 8.98 -1.80
C PRO A 424 -12.18 8.83 -2.90
N LEU A 425 -12.97 7.74 -2.87
CA LEU A 425 -14.06 7.53 -3.83
C LEU A 425 -15.11 8.65 -3.77
N ALA A 426 -15.44 9.15 -2.58
CA ALA A 426 -16.37 10.27 -2.45
C ALA A 426 -15.70 11.56 -2.93
N ALA A 427 -14.51 11.90 -2.40
CA ALA A 427 -13.80 13.13 -2.71
C ALA A 427 -13.60 13.34 -4.22
N MET A 428 -13.21 12.30 -4.96
CA MET A 428 -12.96 12.42 -6.39
C MET A 428 -14.23 12.37 -7.28
N PHE A 429 -15.42 12.44 -6.67
CA PHE A 429 -16.69 12.68 -7.35
C PHE A 429 -17.36 13.98 -6.88
N ASP A 430 -16.62 14.87 -6.21
CA ASP A 430 -17.12 16.17 -5.77
C ASP A 430 -17.30 17.12 -6.94
N PRO A 431 -18.52 17.58 -7.28
CA PRO A 431 -18.70 18.54 -8.37
C PRO A 431 -18.03 19.90 -8.12
N ASP A 432 -17.69 20.24 -6.88
CA ASP A 432 -17.00 21.50 -6.55
C ASP A 432 -15.54 21.51 -7.04
N VAL A 433 -14.94 20.32 -7.24
CA VAL A 433 -13.55 20.15 -7.72
C VAL A 433 -13.53 19.45 -9.08
N PHE A 434 -14.35 18.42 -9.25
CA PHE A 434 -14.43 17.61 -10.45
C PHE A 434 -15.67 18.00 -11.27
N GLU A 435 -15.52 18.96 -12.18
CA GLU A 435 -16.60 19.33 -13.12
C GLU A 435 -17.10 18.09 -13.87
N ARG A 436 -18.44 17.92 -13.95
CA ARG A 436 -19.10 16.74 -14.53
C ARG A 436 -18.47 15.44 -14.00
N PRO A 437 -18.58 15.14 -12.69
CA PRO A 437 -17.77 14.12 -12.02
C PRO A 437 -18.02 12.69 -12.56
N TRP A 438 -19.19 12.44 -13.14
CA TRP A 438 -19.53 11.14 -13.74
C TRP A 438 -18.98 10.94 -15.16
N GLN A 439 -18.44 11.99 -15.79
CA GLN A 439 -17.80 11.90 -17.10
C GLN A 439 -16.30 11.60 -16.97
N PHE A 440 -15.83 10.67 -17.79
CA PHE A 440 -14.41 10.35 -17.89
C PHE A 440 -13.66 11.46 -18.63
N CYS A 441 -12.81 12.20 -17.93
CA CYS A 441 -11.99 13.28 -18.46
C CYS A 441 -10.53 13.09 -18.05
N SER A 442 -9.69 12.65 -18.98
CA SER A 442 -8.25 12.46 -18.73
C SER A 442 -7.43 13.75 -18.87
N ALA A 443 -8.05 14.93 -18.81
CA ALA A 443 -7.36 16.22 -18.86
C ALA A 443 -7.37 16.94 -17.50
N ARG A 444 -7.91 16.31 -16.46
CA ARG A 444 -7.94 16.88 -15.12
C ARG A 444 -6.52 16.99 -14.54
N PRO A 445 -6.25 18.03 -13.73
CA PRO A 445 -5.01 18.14 -12.97
C PRO A 445 -4.76 16.90 -12.10
N ILE A 446 -3.50 16.49 -11.95
CA ILE A 446 -3.15 15.25 -11.24
C ILE A 446 -3.22 15.46 -9.71
N GLU A 447 -2.98 16.68 -9.26
CA GLU A 447 -3.00 17.15 -7.89
C GLU A 447 -4.40 17.09 -7.24
N ASP A 448 -5.47 17.07 -8.05
CA ASP A 448 -6.84 16.96 -7.56
C ASP A 448 -7.18 15.55 -7.06
N TYR A 449 -6.48 14.52 -7.57
CA TYR A 449 -6.73 13.14 -7.17
C TYR A 449 -6.10 12.81 -5.82
N VAL A 450 -6.82 12.04 -5.01
CA VAL A 450 -6.40 11.61 -3.67
C VAL A 450 -6.10 10.10 -3.62
N HIS A 451 -5.69 9.51 -4.76
CA HIS A 451 -5.34 8.08 -4.89
C HIS A 451 -4.26 7.62 -3.91
N PHE A 452 -3.28 8.50 -3.66
CA PHE A 452 -2.13 8.24 -2.79
C PHE A 452 -2.29 8.86 -1.39
N GLY A 453 -3.52 9.23 -1.02
CA GLY A 453 -3.82 9.97 0.20
C GLY A 453 -3.43 11.46 0.10
N HIS A 454 -3.46 12.13 1.25
CA HIS A 454 -3.12 13.54 1.40
C HIS A 454 -2.49 13.76 2.79
N GLY A 455 -1.80 14.90 2.97
CA GLY A 455 -1.19 15.25 4.25
C GLY A 455 0.02 14.37 4.63
N PRO A 456 0.31 14.23 5.93
CA PRO A 456 1.52 13.54 6.43
C PRO A 456 1.66 12.08 5.94
N HIS A 457 0.54 11.38 5.72
CA HIS A 457 0.51 9.98 5.28
C HIS A 457 0.48 9.81 3.76
N VAL A 458 0.80 10.85 2.97
CA VAL A 458 0.93 10.70 1.52
C VAL A 458 1.90 9.55 1.21
N CYS A 459 1.47 8.67 0.30
CA CYS A 459 2.17 7.41 0.01
C CYS A 459 3.67 7.66 -0.25
N PHE A 460 4.51 7.08 0.62
CA PHE A 460 5.96 7.19 0.49
C PHE A 460 6.45 6.57 -0.82
N GLY A 461 5.91 5.40 -1.18
CA GLY A 461 6.25 4.66 -2.40
C GLY A 461 5.60 5.19 -3.68
N LYS A 462 5.04 6.40 -3.70
CA LYS A 462 4.33 6.93 -4.89
C LYS A 462 5.19 6.89 -6.15
N TYR A 463 6.46 7.30 -6.08
CA TYR A 463 7.37 7.28 -7.23
C TYR A 463 7.63 5.85 -7.74
N VAL A 464 7.77 4.88 -6.82
CA VAL A 464 7.93 3.45 -7.15
C VAL A 464 6.66 2.90 -7.80
N ALA A 465 5.49 3.22 -7.25
CA ALA A 465 4.20 2.77 -7.76
C ALA A 465 3.90 3.39 -9.14
N ASP A 466 4.06 4.71 -9.30
CA ASP A 466 3.80 5.39 -10.57
C ASP A 466 4.70 4.85 -11.69
N ALA A 467 6.01 4.69 -11.44
CA ALA A 467 6.95 4.16 -12.42
C ALA A 467 6.50 2.80 -12.98
N GLN A 468 6.21 1.84 -12.10
CA GLN A 468 5.82 0.50 -12.53
C GLN A 468 4.41 0.46 -13.13
N ILE A 469 3.44 1.20 -12.59
CA ILE A 469 2.07 1.22 -13.10
C ILE A 469 2.04 1.81 -14.51
N VAL A 470 2.75 2.90 -14.75
CA VAL A 470 2.88 3.50 -16.09
C VAL A 470 3.44 2.48 -17.07
N GLU A 471 4.49 1.74 -16.71
CA GLU A 471 5.06 0.71 -17.59
C GLU A 471 4.11 -0.45 -17.88
N ILE A 472 3.47 -0.99 -16.84
CA ILE A 472 2.53 -2.10 -16.97
C ILE A 472 1.39 -1.68 -17.90
N VAL A 473 0.75 -0.55 -17.62
CA VAL A 473 -0.40 -0.06 -18.40
C VAL A 473 0.01 0.30 -19.82
N ARG A 474 1.13 1.01 -20.00
CA ARG A 474 1.67 1.36 -21.33
C ARG A 474 1.85 0.10 -22.17
N THR A 475 2.47 -0.93 -21.60
CA THR A 475 2.77 -2.17 -22.32
C THR A 475 1.49 -2.89 -22.73
N VAL A 476 0.51 -3.00 -21.83
CA VAL A 476 -0.79 -3.61 -22.13
C VAL A 476 -1.53 -2.84 -23.22
N LEU A 477 -1.53 -1.51 -23.18
CA LEU A 477 -2.19 -0.66 -24.18
C LEU A 477 -1.56 -0.78 -25.58
N LEU A 478 -0.31 -1.22 -25.68
CA LEU A 478 0.39 -1.46 -26.94
C LEU A 478 0.12 -2.86 -27.54
N LEU A 479 -0.61 -3.73 -26.84
CA LEU A 479 -0.99 -5.04 -27.36
C LEU A 479 -1.99 -4.91 -28.52
N PRO A 480 -1.71 -5.50 -29.70
CA PRO A 480 -2.62 -5.42 -30.85
C PRO A 480 -3.93 -6.16 -30.55
N GLY A 481 -5.07 -5.61 -30.97
CA GLY A 481 -6.36 -6.28 -30.78
C GLY A 481 -6.79 -6.49 -29.33
N LEU A 482 -6.20 -5.75 -28.38
CA LEU A 482 -6.48 -5.86 -26.94
C LEU A 482 -8.00 -5.84 -26.65
N LYS A 483 -8.49 -6.92 -26.05
CA LYS A 483 -9.89 -7.09 -25.63
C LYS A 483 -9.99 -7.94 -24.37
N ARG A 484 -11.12 -7.88 -23.68
CA ARG A 484 -11.39 -8.79 -22.55
C ARG A 484 -11.42 -10.24 -23.03
N ALA A 485 -10.93 -11.17 -22.21
CA ALA A 485 -11.19 -12.59 -22.43
C ALA A 485 -12.70 -12.89 -22.33
N PRO A 486 -13.22 -13.93 -23.00
CA PRO A 486 -14.64 -14.25 -22.93
C PRO A 486 -15.09 -14.68 -21.53
N GLY A 487 -16.37 -14.43 -21.22
CA GLY A 487 -17.02 -14.90 -20.00
C GLY A 487 -16.51 -14.25 -18.71
N ARG A 488 -16.51 -15.02 -17.62
CA ARG A 488 -16.18 -14.51 -16.27
C ARG A 488 -14.71 -14.12 -16.12
N ARG A 489 -13.80 -14.71 -16.90
CA ARG A 489 -12.35 -14.46 -16.80
C ARG A 489 -11.96 -13.06 -17.30
N GLY A 490 -12.74 -12.49 -18.23
CA GLY A 490 -12.57 -11.12 -18.71
C GLY A 490 -13.10 -10.02 -17.78
N ARG A 491 -13.62 -10.38 -16.60
CA ARG A 491 -14.03 -9.45 -15.55
C ARG A 491 -13.03 -9.53 -14.40
N VAL A 492 -12.82 -8.41 -13.70
CA VAL A 492 -11.96 -8.40 -12.51
C VAL A 492 -12.53 -9.36 -11.46
N ARG A 493 -11.71 -10.32 -11.05
CA ARG A 493 -11.99 -11.28 -9.98
C ARG A 493 -11.31 -10.80 -8.70
N TYR A 494 -11.88 -11.20 -7.57
CA TYR A 494 -11.41 -10.81 -6.25
C TYR A 494 -11.29 -12.02 -5.33
N GLU A 495 -10.29 -11.99 -4.47
CA GLU A 495 -10.15 -12.84 -3.29
C GLU A 495 -10.26 -11.93 -2.06
N GLY A 496 -11.43 -11.97 -1.38
CA GLY A 496 -11.78 -10.94 -0.41
C GLY A 496 -11.85 -9.55 -1.08
N PRO A 497 -11.23 -8.51 -0.52
CA PRO A 497 -11.16 -7.18 -1.15
C PRO A 497 -10.00 -7.03 -2.15
N ALA A 498 -9.07 -8.00 -2.24
CA ALA A 498 -7.92 -7.91 -3.14
C ALA A 498 -8.26 -8.42 -4.54
N VAL A 499 -7.66 -7.81 -5.56
CA VAL A 499 -7.77 -8.29 -6.94
C VAL A 499 -7.03 -9.62 -7.07
N ASP A 500 -7.70 -10.59 -7.70
CA ASP A 500 -7.14 -11.90 -8.00
C ASP A 500 -6.70 -12.01 -9.47
N SER A 501 -7.59 -11.73 -10.41
CA SER A 501 -7.33 -11.91 -11.85
C SER A 501 -8.15 -10.99 -12.75
N LEU A 502 -7.62 -10.68 -13.93
CA LEU A 502 -8.32 -10.05 -15.06
C LEU A 502 -7.67 -10.52 -16.36
N HIS A 503 -8.33 -11.41 -17.09
CA HIS A 503 -7.79 -11.96 -18.33
C HIS A 503 -8.15 -11.09 -19.54
N VAL A 504 -7.16 -10.80 -20.38
CA VAL A 504 -7.32 -10.12 -21.67
C VAL A 504 -6.75 -10.98 -22.78
N THR A 505 -7.25 -10.79 -24.00
CA THR A 505 -6.71 -11.41 -25.21
C THR A 505 -6.18 -10.35 -26.16
N PHE A 506 -5.20 -10.72 -26.97
CA PHE A 506 -4.54 -9.86 -27.95
C PHE A 506 -4.00 -10.69 -29.12
N SER A 507 -3.70 -10.04 -30.24
CA SER A 507 -3.12 -10.71 -31.40
C SER A 507 -1.60 -10.81 -31.26
N PRO A 508 -0.99 -11.95 -31.65
CA PRO A 508 0.46 -12.02 -31.80
C PRO A 508 0.93 -10.96 -32.81
N ARG A 509 2.10 -10.37 -32.56
CA ARG A 509 2.70 -9.35 -33.43
C ARG A 509 3.45 -9.95 -34.60
#